data_AF-A0A090L940-F1
#
_entry.id   AF-A0A090L940-F1
#
_cell.length_a   1.000
_cell.length_b   1.000
_cell.length_c   1.000
_cell.angle_alpha   90.00
_cell.angle_beta   90.00
_cell.angle_gamma   90.00
#
_symmetry.space_group_name_H-M   'P 1'
#
loop_
_entity.id
_entity.type
_entity.pdbx_description
1 polymer ?
#
loop_
_entity_poly.entity_id
_entity_poly.type
_entity_poly.pdbx_seq_one_letter_code
_entity_poly.pdbx_strand_id
1 'polypeptide(L)'
;MIDEEFIPQKISIHENGSIEFSENTRPLRVYADGVFDLFHIGHAKLFKQIKKLLPNCILIAGVVKDEDTFINKGCYPIMNHHERCEIIRSCKFVDEVIVNPPFNPTLQFVNEHKIDVVAHDNLPYPCEEIEDAYKPFKDENRFLPTQREKSVSSTDIVKRILDQHDFLVNNKKYQKK
;
A
#
# COMPACT_ATOMS: atom_id res chain seq x y z
N MET A 1 28.82 17.19 2.86
CA MET A 1 27.76 17.37 3.86
C MET A 1 27.53 16.00 4.45
N ILE A 2 27.71 15.82 5.75
CA ILE A 2 27.37 14.57 6.41
C ILE A 2 25.84 14.57 6.42
N ASP A 3 25.21 13.72 5.61
CA ASP A 3 23.78 13.48 5.74
C ASP A 3 23.55 13.04 7.19
N GLU A 4 22.80 13.83 7.94
CA GLU A 4 22.42 13.47 9.32
C GLU A 4 21.80 12.07 9.29
N GLU A 5 22.31 11.20 10.17
CA GLU A 5 21.84 9.83 10.31
C GLU A 5 20.32 9.84 10.56
N PHE A 6 19.54 9.17 9.69
CA PHE A 6 18.09 9.14 9.82
C PHE A 6 17.69 8.34 11.05
N ILE A 7 17.07 9.02 12.02
CA ILE A 7 16.50 8.38 13.21
C ILE A 7 14.99 8.20 12.97
N PRO A 8 14.48 6.95 12.82
CA PRO A 8 13.06 6.72 12.61
C PRO A 8 12.25 6.97 13.88
N GLN A 9 11.09 7.60 13.73
CA GLN A 9 10.10 7.64 14.81
C GLN A 9 9.47 6.25 14.97
N LYS A 10 9.23 5.86 16.23
CA LYS A 10 8.57 4.59 16.57
C LYS A 10 7.14 4.84 17.04
N ILE A 11 6.28 3.86 16.85
CA ILE A 11 4.88 3.93 17.29
C ILE A 11 4.62 2.95 18.43
N SER A 12 3.74 3.32 19.34
CA SER A 12 3.19 2.42 20.35
C SER A 12 1.67 2.44 20.24
N ILE A 13 1.08 1.27 20.02
CA ILE A 13 -0.36 1.12 19.85
C ILE A 13 -0.93 0.54 21.15
N HIS A 14 -1.75 1.33 21.82
CA HIS A 14 -2.36 0.97 23.10
C HIS A 14 -3.65 0.16 22.87
N GLU A 15 -4.10 -0.59 23.89
CA GLU A 15 -5.30 -1.44 23.81
C GLU A 15 -6.58 -0.66 23.45
N ASN A 16 -6.65 0.61 23.84
CA ASN A 16 -7.75 1.53 23.51
C ASN A 16 -7.68 2.07 22.06
N GLY A 17 -6.67 1.68 21.28
CA GLY A 17 -6.43 2.11 19.91
C GLY A 17 -5.72 3.46 19.77
N SER A 18 -5.30 4.11 20.86
CA SER A 18 -4.47 5.32 20.77
C SER A 18 -3.07 4.96 20.31
N ILE A 19 -2.50 5.82 19.46
CA ILE A 19 -1.16 5.66 18.93
C ILE A 19 -0.28 6.78 19.50
N GLU A 20 0.79 6.40 20.17
CA GLU A 20 1.83 7.31 20.65
C GLU A 20 3.10 7.20 19.80
N PHE A 21 3.88 8.27 19.76
CA PHE A 21 5.10 8.39 18.96
C PHE A 21 6.27 8.81 19.85
N SER A 22 7.44 8.24 19.59
CA SER A 22 8.63 8.48 20.42
C SER A 22 9.12 9.93 20.37
N GLU A 23 8.95 10.65 19.26
CA GLU A 23 9.38 12.05 19.11
C GLU A 23 8.46 12.84 18.15
N ASN A 24 7.78 13.89 18.62
CA ASN A 24 6.86 14.69 17.80
C ASN A 24 7.54 15.95 17.20
N THR A 25 8.73 15.79 16.63
CA THR A 25 9.52 16.92 16.09
C THR A 25 9.20 17.21 14.62
N ARG A 26 8.64 16.24 13.89
CA ARG A 26 8.28 16.34 12.47
C ARG A 26 7.09 15.42 12.12
N PRO A 27 6.35 15.72 11.04
CA PRO A 27 5.36 14.80 10.47
C PRO A 27 5.91 13.38 10.31
N LEU A 28 5.13 12.38 10.73
CA LEU A 28 5.45 10.97 10.46
C LEU A 28 5.42 10.71 8.96
N ARG A 29 6.42 10.00 8.46
CA ARG A 29 6.47 9.48 7.09
C ARG A 29 6.00 8.03 7.11
N VAL A 30 4.79 7.80 6.61
CA VAL A 30 4.12 6.50 6.64
C VAL A 30 4.11 5.91 5.25
N TYR A 31 4.61 4.70 5.10
CA TYR A 31 4.70 4.00 3.83
C TYR A 31 3.63 2.91 3.75
N ALA A 32 2.87 2.88 2.66
CA ALA A 32 1.95 1.80 2.35
C ALA A 32 2.23 1.30 0.94
N ASP A 33 2.59 0.03 0.82
CA ASP A 33 2.92 -0.62 -0.45
C ASP A 33 1.79 -1.50 -0.96
N GLY A 34 1.84 -1.73 -2.27
CA GLY A 34 0.92 -2.62 -2.93
C GLY A 34 1.07 -2.62 -4.44
N VAL A 35 0.40 -3.58 -5.05
CA VAL A 35 0.20 -3.60 -6.51
C VAL A 35 -0.78 -2.49 -6.88
N PHE A 36 -1.83 -2.29 -6.09
CA PHE A 36 -2.90 -1.32 -6.35
C PHE A 36 -3.57 -1.44 -7.73
N ASP A 37 -3.62 -2.66 -8.27
CA ASP A 37 -4.29 -2.96 -9.53
C ASP A 37 -5.81 -2.76 -9.43
N LEU A 38 -6.42 -2.29 -10.53
CA LEU A 38 -7.84 -1.93 -10.58
C LEU A 38 -8.25 -1.06 -9.39
N PHE A 39 -7.51 0.04 -9.16
CA PHE A 39 -7.62 0.85 -7.96
C PHE A 39 -9.08 1.13 -7.56
N HIS A 40 -9.45 0.71 -6.35
CA HIS A 40 -10.84 0.63 -5.91
C HIS A 40 -11.01 1.12 -4.48
N ILE A 41 -12.26 1.14 -3.99
CA ILE A 41 -12.62 1.69 -2.67
C ILE A 41 -11.84 1.04 -1.51
N GLY A 42 -11.46 -0.24 -1.63
CA GLY A 42 -10.59 -0.90 -0.65
C GLY A 42 -9.22 -0.22 -0.48
N HIS A 43 -8.51 0.07 -1.57
CA HIS A 43 -7.23 0.80 -1.54
C HIS A 43 -7.41 2.24 -1.05
N ALA A 44 -8.47 2.93 -1.51
CA ALA A 44 -8.76 4.28 -1.02
C ALA A 44 -9.08 4.32 0.49
N LYS A 45 -9.75 3.29 1.02
CA LYS A 45 -10.05 3.16 2.45
C LYS A 45 -8.80 2.85 3.29
N LEU A 46 -7.85 2.09 2.76
CA LEU A 46 -6.52 1.90 3.39
C LEU A 46 -5.86 3.28 3.62
N PHE A 47 -5.70 4.07 2.58
CA PHE A 47 -5.07 5.39 2.69
C PHE A 47 -5.86 6.36 3.58
N LYS A 48 -7.19 6.35 3.47
CA LYS A 48 -8.07 7.12 4.36
C LYS A 48 -7.90 6.71 5.82
N GLN A 49 -7.77 5.42 6.11
CA GLN A 49 -7.58 4.92 7.47
C GLN A 49 -6.26 5.42 8.04
N ILE A 50 -5.18 5.37 7.27
CA ILE A 50 -3.87 5.89 7.69
C ILE A 50 -3.97 7.38 8.03
N LYS A 51 -4.54 8.20 7.13
CA LYS A 51 -4.74 9.64 7.36
C LYS A 51 -5.70 9.94 8.52
N LYS A 52 -6.63 9.05 8.84
CA LYS A 52 -7.52 9.20 10.02
C LYS A 52 -6.78 8.92 11.32
N LEU A 53 -5.96 7.87 11.34
CA LEU A 53 -5.15 7.49 12.51
C LEU A 53 -4.02 8.48 12.76
N LEU A 54 -3.46 9.03 11.68
CA LEU A 54 -2.31 9.93 11.68
C LEU A 54 -2.60 11.19 10.86
N PRO A 55 -3.40 12.16 11.38
CA PRO A 55 -3.84 13.32 10.61
C PRO A 55 -2.73 14.18 10.01
N ASN A 56 -1.59 14.26 10.69
CA ASN A 56 -0.45 15.09 10.31
C ASN A 56 0.67 14.27 9.64
N CYS A 57 0.42 13.04 9.17
CA CYS A 57 1.45 12.25 8.48
C CYS A 57 1.61 12.66 7.01
N ILE A 58 2.79 12.37 6.47
CA ILE A 58 3.08 12.27 5.05
C ILE A 58 2.89 10.80 4.66
N LEU A 59 1.88 10.51 3.84
CA LEU A 59 1.58 9.18 3.33
C LEU A 59 2.27 8.98 1.98
N ILE A 60 3.17 8.00 1.96
CA ILE A 60 3.96 7.58 0.82
C ILE A 60 3.39 6.25 0.33
N ALA A 61 2.93 6.19 -0.92
CA ALA A 61 2.44 4.95 -1.51
C ALA A 61 3.52 4.31 -2.41
N GLY A 62 3.87 3.05 -2.12
CA GLY A 62 4.80 2.27 -2.93
C GLY A 62 4.08 1.42 -3.98
N VAL A 63 4.29 1.72 -5.26
CA VAL A 63 3.59 1.03 -6.37
C VAL A 63 4.53 0.02 -7.03
N VAL A 64 4.34 -1.26 -6.72
CA VAL A 64 5.17 -2.38 -7.20
C VAL A 64 5.09 -2.52 -8.72
N LYS A 65 6.22 -2.83 -9.38
CA LYS A 65 6.29 -3.01 -10.84
C LYS A 65 5.60 -4.29 -11.33
N ASP A 66 5.30 -4.33 -12.62
CA ASP A 66 4.54 -5.42 -13.23
C ASP A 66 5.31 -6.75 -13.15
N GLU A 67 6.61 -6.74 -13.39
CA GLU A 67 7.46 -7.94 -13.37
C GLU A 67 7.60 -8.54 -11.97
N ASP A 68 7.81 -7.71 -10.95
CA ASP A 68 7.90 -8.17 -9.57
C ASP A 68 6.55 -8.72 -9.10
N THR A 69 5.45 -8.11 -9.53
CA THR A 69 4.11 -8.64 -9.26
C THR A 69 3.94 -10.02 -9.88
N PHE A 70 4.35 -10.22 -11.13
CA PHE A 70 4.27 -11.52 -11.79
C PHE A 70 5.11 -12.58 -11.07
N ILE A 71 6.37 -12.26 -10.75
CA ILE A 71 7.29 -13.18 -10.05
C ILE A 71 6.70 -13.64 -8.72
N ASN A 72 6.13 -12.72 -7.93
CA ASN A 72 5.69 -13.02 -6.58
C ASN A 72 4.22 -13.46 -6.46
N LYS A 73 3.36 -13.10 -7.43
CA LYS A 73 1.91 -13.41 -7.40
C LYS A 73 1.44 -14.36 -8.51
N GLY A 74 2.32 -14.69 -9.46
CA GLY A 74 2.02 -15.59 -10.57
C GLY A 74 1.16 -15.00 -11.69
N CYS A 75 0.86 -13.69 -11.64
CA CYS A 75 0.08 -13.01 -12.67
C CYS A 75 0.49 -11.54 -12.82
N TYR A 76 0.32 -11.01 -14.03
CA TYR A 76 0.48 -9.58 -14.29
C TYR A 76 -0.76 -8.82 -13.81
N PRO A 77 -0.59 -7.58 -13.32
CA PRO A 77 -1.70 -6.65 -13.14
C PRO A 77 -2.49 -6.44 -14.44
N ILE A 78 -3.78 -6.13 -14.32
CA ILE A 78 -4.60 -5.73 -15.47
C ILE A 78 -4.20 -4.32 -15.94
N MET A 79 -3.97 -3.40 -14.99
CA MET A 79 -3.50 -2.04 -15.28
C MET A 79 -1.98 -2.02 -15.29
N ASN A 80 -1.39 -1.38 -16.30
CA ASN A 80 0.07 -1.28 -16.36
C ASN A 80 0.62 -0.40 -15.23
N HIS A 81 1.90 -0.56 -14.92
CA HIS A 81 2.54 0.14 -13.81
C HIS A 81 2.38 1.66 -13.84
N HIS A 82 2.47 2.27 -15.02
CA HIS A 82 2.31 3.72 -15.17
C HIS A 82 0.89 4.17 -14.80
N GLU A 83 -0.14 3.48 -15.31
CA GLU A 83 -1.54 3.76 -14.97
C GLU A 83 -1.79 3.65 -13.46
N ARG A 84 -1.25 2.61 -12.82
CA ARG A 84 -1.37 2.42 -11.36
C ARG A 84 -0.69 3.56 -10.61
N CYS A 85 0.50 3.97 -11.00
CA CYS A 85 1.19 5.11 -10.39
C CYS A 85 0.39 6.41 -10.52
N GLU A 86 -0.11 6.74 -11.71
CA GLU A 86 -0.88 7.98 -11.95
C GLU A 86 -2.19 8.01 -11.15
N ILE A 87 -2.90 6.89 -11.07
CA ILE A 87 -4.13 6.82 -10.27
C ILE A 87 -3.82 7.02 -8.78
N ILE A 88 -2.74 6.42 -8.29
CA ILE A 88 -2.34 6.59 -6.89
C ILE A 88 -1.95 8.05 -6.60
N ARG A 89 -1.22 8.71 -7.50
CA ARG A 89 -0.93 10.16 -7.40
C ARG A 89 -2.18 11.03 -7.34
N SER A 90 -3.26 10.62 -8.02
CA SER A 90 -4.54 11.33 -7.99
C SER A 90 -5.35 11.11 -6.71
N CYS A 91 -4.94 10.15 -5.86
CA CYS A 91 -5.64 9.86 -4.63
C CYS A 91 -5.38 10.96 -3.60
N LYS A 92 -6.43 11.69 -3.21
CA LYS A 92 -6.36 12.82 -2.26
C LYS A 92 -5.68 12.55 -0.90
N PHE A 93 -5.51 11.28 -0.53
CA PHE A 93 -4.90 10.88 0.74
C PHE A 93 -3.40 10.63 0.62
N VAL A 94 -2.88 10.45 -0.58
CA VAL A 94 -1.47 10.13 -0.86
C VAL A 94 -0.73 11.43 -1.12
N ASP A 95 0.42 11.62 -0.47
CA ASP A 95 1.26 12.81 -0.65
C ASP A 95 2.45 12.53 -1.58
N GLU A 96 3.01 11.32 -1.51
CA GLU A 96 4.18 10.90 -2.30
C GLU A 96 3.95 9.51 -2.91
N VAL A 97 4.55 9.25 -4.07
CA VAL A 97 4.54 7.93 -4.71
C VAL A 97 5.97 7.47 -4.95
N ILE A 98 6.33 6.32 -4.38
CA ILE A 98 7.56 5.61 -4.73
C ILE A 98 7.24 4.64 -5.86
N VAL A 99 7.95 4.85 -6.97
CA VAL A 99 7.86 4.05 -8.19
C VAL A 99 8.86 2.90 -8.08
N ASN A 100 8.43 1.67 -8.36
CA ASN A 100 9.27 0.47 -8.32
C ASN A 100 9.93 0.21 -6.94
N PRO A 101 9.18 0.23 -5.83
CA PRO A 101 9.72 -0.29 -4.58
C PRO A 101 9.97 -1.81 -4.69
N PRO A 102 10.82 -2.37 -3.82
CA PRO A 102 10.93 -3.83 -3.70
C PRO A 102 9.57 -4.43 -3.33
N PHE A 103 9.29 -5.64 -3.81
CA PHE A 103 8.04 -6.35 -3.50
C PHE A 103 7.86 -6.59 -2.00
N ASN A 104 8.95 -6.94 -1.31
CA ASN A 104 9.02 -7.00 0.14
C ASN A 104 9.92 -5.85 0.62
N PRO A 105 9.38 -4.85 1.35
CA PRO A 105 10.20 -3.77 1.86
C PRO A 105 11.20 -4.30 2.90
N THR A 106 12.41 -3.73 2.90
CA THR A 106 13.44 -4.02 3.90
C THR A 106 13.64 -2.84 4.84
N LEU A 107 14.23 -3.09 6.02
CA LEU A 107 14.62 -2.01 6.95
C LEU A 107 15.58 -1.01 6.30
N GLN A 108 16.49 -1.48 5.46
CA GLN A 108 17.40 -0.63 4.70
C GLN A 108 16.62 0.30 3.76
N PHE A 109 15.72 -0.25 2.94
CA PHE A 109 14.92 0.53 2.00
C PHE A 109 14.10 1.61 2.73
N VAL A 110 13.40 1.26 3.82
CA VAL A 110 12.58 2.24 4.54
C VAL A 110 13.45 3.34 5.17
N ASN A 111 14.66 3.02 5.63
CA ASN A 111 15.59 4.00 6.20
C ASN A 111 16.15 4.94 5.12
N GLU A 112 16.55 4.41 3.96
CA GLU A 112 17.02 5.19 2.81
C GLU A 112 15.96 6.20 2.33
N HIS A 113 14.68 5.78 2.35
CA HIS A 113 13.54 6.63 2.00
C HIS A 113 13.01 7.50 3.17
N LYS A 114 13.69 7.49 4.31
CA LYS A 114 13.34 8.23 5.53
C LYS A 114 11.90 7.96 5.99
N ILE A 115 11.47 6.70 5.90
CA ILE A 115 10.14 6.23 6.31
C ILE A 115 10.20 5.87 7.80
N ASP A 116 9.27 6.41 8.58
CA ASP A 116 9.16 6.09 10.01
C ASP A 116 8.43 4.75 10.21
N VAL A 117 7.31 4.57 9.50
CA VAL A 117 6.33 3.52 9.76
C VAL A 117 5.85 2.90 8.47
N VAL A 118 5.76 1.57 8.43
CA VAL A 118 5.12 0.80 7.36
C VAL A 118 3.69 0.47 7.76
N ALA A 119 2.72 0.72 6.87
CA ALA A 119 1.30 0.49 7.09
C ALA A 119 0.77 -0.54 6.10
N HIS A 120 0.31 -1.67 6.63
CA HIS A 120 -0.30 -2.75 5.85
C HIS A 120 -1.39 -3.41 6.70
N ASP A 121 -2.20 -4.31 6.12
CA ASP A 121 -3.11 -5.10 6.95
C ASP A 121 -2.34 -6.01 7.92
N ASN A 122 -2.98 -6.36 9.04
CA ASN A 122 -2.31 -7.07 10.13
C ASN A 122 -2.09 -8.57 9.89
N LEU A 123 -2.49 -9.11 8.72
CA LEU A 123 -2.28 -10.52 8.44
C LEU A 123 -0.81 -10.75 8.08
N PRO A 124 -0.21 -11.89 8.49
CA PRO A 124 1.09 -12.30 7.99
C PRO A 124 1.09 -12.31 6.47
N TYR A 125 2.11 -11.72 5.86
CA TYR A 125 2.27 -11.74 4.42
C TYR A 125 3.37 -12.74 4.06
N PRO A 126 3.03 -14.01 3.76
CA PRO A 126 4.02 -15.02 3.43
C PRO A 126 4.64 -14.71 2.08
N CYS A 127 5.96 -14.77 1.99
CA CYS A 127 6.69 -14.66 0.75
C CYS A 127 7.85 -15.65 0.75
N GLU A 128 7.86 -16.57 -0.22
CA GLU A 128 8.86 -17.63 -0.32
C GLU A 128 9.02 -18.39 1.01
N GLU A 129 10.20 -18.31 1.64
CA GLU A 129 10.54 -18.96 2.92
C GLU A 129 10.29 -18.07 4.15
N ILE A 130 9.76 -16.85 3.96
CA ILE A 130 9.46 -15.89 5.03
C ILE A 130 7.99 -15.99 5.41
N GLU A 131 7.71 -16.29 6.68
CA GLU A 131 6.34 -16.39 7.21
C GLU A 131 5.59 -15.05 7.16
N ASP A 132 6.28 -13.95 7.42
CA ASP A 132 5.73 -12.60 7.39
C ASP A 132 6.78 -11.56 6.97
N ALA A 133 6.63 -11.03 5.75
CA ALA A 133 7.50 -9.99 5.21
C ALA A 133 7.53 -8.71 6.08
N TYR A 134 6.50 -8.46 6.88
CA TYR A 134 6.41 -7.27 7.72
C TYR A 134 6.88 -7.46 9.16
N LYS A 135 7.30 -8.68 9.53
CA LYS A 135 7.79 -9.00 10.87
C LYS A 135 8.92 -8.06 11.36
N PRO A 136 9.94 -7.71 10.55
CA PRO A 136 11.00 -6.81 11.01
C PRO A 136 10.48 -5.44 11.47
N PHE A 137 9.47 -4.90 10.80
CA PHE A 137 8.88 -3.61 11.18
C PHE A 137 8.02 -3.73 12.44
N LYS A 138 7.37 -4.88 12.65
CA LYS A 138 6.62 -5.16 13.89
C LYS A 138 7.57 -5.23 15.09
N ASP A 139 8.68 -5.97 14.94
CA ASP A 139 9.69 -6.15 15.99
C ASP A 139 10.39 -4.81 16.35
N GLU A 140 10.49 -3.86 15.40
CA GLU A 140 11.05 -2.52 15.63
C GLU A 140 10.03 -1.45 16.11
N ASN A 141 8.76 -1.80 16.30
CA ASN A 141 7.67 -0.85 16.61
C ASN A 141 7.48 0.21 15.50
N ARG A 142 7.60 -0.21 14.24
CA ARG A 142 7.47 0.61 13.02
C ARG A 142 6.40 0.07 12.07
N PHE A 143 5.42 -0.67 12.59
CA PHE A 143 4.34 -1.25 11.80
C PHE A 143 2.97 -0.76 12.26
N LEU A 144 2.23 -0.08 11.37
CA LEU A 144 0.87 0.37 11.58
C LEU A 144 -0.13 -0.63 10.97
N PRO A 145 -0.82 -1.45 11.77
CA PRO A 145 -1.83 -2.36 11.27
C PRO A 145 -3.06 -1.60 10.76
N THR A 146 -3.52 -1.97 9.59
CA THR A 146 -4.75 -1.46 8.96
C THR A 146 -5.78 -2.57 8.78
N GLN A 147 -7.02 -2.20 8.42
CA GLN A 147 -8.10 -3.16 8.22
C GLN A 147 -8.49 -3.20 6.75
N ARG A 148 -8.48 -4.40 6.16
CA ARG A 148 -8.97 -4.61 4.80
C ARG A 148 -10.47 -4.34 4.73
N GLU A 149 -10.87 -3.65 3.67
CA GLU A 149 -12.28 -3.55 3.27
C GLU A 149 -12.72 -4.88 2.66
N LYS A 150 -13.69 -5.56 3.28
CA LYS A 150 -14.13 -6.90 2.86
C LYS A 150 -15.08 -6.88 1.66
N SER A 151 -15.69 -5.73 1.35
CA SER A 151 -16.70 -5.63 0.29
C SER A 151 -16.15 -5.59 -1.14
N VAL A 152 -14.83 -5.42 -1.34
CA VAL A 152 -14.23 -5.34 -2.68
C VAL A 152 -12.78 -5.83 -2.69
N SER A 153 -12.37 -6.40 -3.82
CA SER A 153 -10.96 -6.65 -4.17
C SER A 153 -10.78 -6.61 -5.69
N SER A 154 -9.55 -6.50 -6.19
CA SER A 154 -9.27 -6.60 -7.63
C SER A 154 -9.80 -7.91 -8.22
N THR A 155 -9.67 -9.03 -7.49
CA THR A 155 -10.22 -10.33 -7.89
C THR A 155 -11.76 -10.31 -8.01
N ASP A 156 -12.44 -9.66 -7.07
CA ASP A 156 -13.89 -9.51 -7.11
C ASP A 156 -14.34 -8.62 -8.29
N ILE A 157 -13.61 -7.54 -8.59
CA ILE A 157 -13.87 -6.71 -9.78
C ILE A 157 -13.70 -7.54 -11.06
N VAL A 158 -12.61 -8.32 -11.17
CA VAL A 158 -12.38 -9.21 -12.31
C VAL A 158 -13.52 -10.22 -12.46
N LYS A 159 -13.97 -10.85 -11.36
CA LYS A 159 -15.12 -11.78 -11.40
C LYS A 159 -16.37 -11.11 -11.93
N ARG A 160 -16.72 -9.91 -11.44
CA ARG A 160 -17.88 -9.15 -11.92
C ARG A 160 -17.79 -8.78 -13.41
N ILE A 161 -16.58 -8.47 -13.89
CA ILE A 161 -16.33 -8.20 -15.32
C ILE A 161 -16.55 -9.48 -16.15
N LEU A 162 -16.00 -10.60 -15.71
CA LEU A 162 -16.16 -11.90 -16.38
C LEU A 162 -17.64 -12.34 -16.41
N ASP A 163 -18.36 -12.20 -15.31
CA ASP A 163 -19.78 -12.54 -15.21
C ASP A 163 -20.65 -11.70 -16.16
N GLN A 164 -20.22 -10.47 -16.47
CA GLN A 164 -20.91 -9.56 -17.38
C GLN A 164 -20.34 -9.56 -18.80
N HIS A 165 -19.26 -10.31 -19.07
CA HIS A 165 -18.51 -10.25 -20.31
C HIS A 165 -19.41 -10.39 -21.54
N ASP A 166 -20.18 -11.46 -21.62
CA ASP A 166 -21.01 -11.76 -22.79
C ASP A 166 -22.09 -10.70 -23.00
N PHE A 167 -22.63 -10.14 -21.91
CA PHE A 167 -23.61 -9.06 -21.99
C PHE A 167 -22.97 -7.77 -22.51
N LEU A 168 -21.80 -7.39 -21.98
CA LEU A 168 -21.09 -6.19 -22.38
C LEU A 168 -20.64 -6.25 -23.84
N VAL A 169 -20.09 -7.40 -24.26
CA VAL A 169 -19.58 -7.60 -25.61
C VAL A 169 -20.73 -7.66 -26.62
N ASN A 170 -21.86 -8.32 -26.33
CA ASN A 170 -22.96 -8.46 -27.30
C ASN A 170 -23.91 -7.26 -27.34
N ASN A 171 -23.80 -6.32 -26.39
CA ASN A 171 -24.69 -5.17 -26.32
C ASN A 171 -24.24 -4.05 -27.27
N LYS A 172 -25.03 -3.84 -28.34
CA LYS A 172 -24.79 -2.84 -29.40
C LYS A 172 -24.60 -1.40 -28.88
N LYS A 173 -25.09 -1.07 -27.68
CA LYS A 173 -24.87 0.25 -27.07
C LYS A 173 -23.40 0.48 -26.72
N TYR A 174 -22.70 -0.55 -26.25
CA TYR A 174 -21.29 -0.47 -25.84
C TYR A 174 -20.29 -0.74 -26.98
N GLN A 175 -20.78 -1.24 -28.13
CA GLN A 175 -19.95 -1.45 -29.32
C GLN A 175 -19.75 -0.20 -30.18
N LYS A 176 -20.49 0.89 -29.92
CA LYS A 176 -20.28 2.17 -30.61
C LYS A 176 -19.16 2.93 -29.93
N LYS A 177 -17.94 2.83 -30.48
CA LYS A 177 -16.87 3.81 -30.25
C LYS A 177 -17.18 5.10 -30.98
#